data_AF-A0A537F3Z9-F1
#
_entry.id   AF-A0A537F3Z9-F1
#
_cell.length_a   1.000
_cell.length_b   1.000
_cell.length_c   1.000
_cell.angle_alpha   90.00
_cell.angle_beta   90.00
_cell.angle_gamma   90.00
#
_symmetry.space_group_name_H-M   'P 1'
#
loop_
_entity.id
_entity.type
_entity.pdbx_description
1 polymer ?
#
loop_
_entity_poly.entity_id
_entity_poly.type
_entity_poly.pdbx_seq_one_letter_code
_entity_poly.pdbx_strand_id
1 'polypeptide(L)'
;MHNIKIAFGLAMCSAVLLALPVLSATVPVARAYGSAALWQVAVSQNCNSPSFCTPFQGGFWLWAEFDSDGTGDATGTGCGHLVAAGSPGAGADHFNADIQGWTVMPGSAGPLTFFVLGGTMTLTGHTGGPPVTVPIGPLPLDTGIPAVAGHFTAFDVLGFNPPPGVSFIIQVVSVAH
;
A
#
# COMPACT_ATOMS: atom_id res chain seq x y z
N MET A 1 -80.76 6.49 -12.26
CA MET A 1 -80.17 7.70 -11.66
C MET A 1 -78.82 7.93 -12.31
N HIS A 2 -78.65 9.11 -12.92
CA HIS A 2 -77.51 9.55 -13.71
C HIS A 2 -76.27 9.80 -12.85
N ASN A 3 -75.08 9.60 -13.44
CA ASN A 3 -73.84 10.41 -13.37
C ASN A 3 -72.70 9.58 -14.03
N ILE A 4 -72.46 9.68 -15.35
CA ILE A 4 -71.60 10.64 -16.09
C ILE A 4 -70.19 10.83 -15.49
N LYS A 5 -69.17 10.46 -16.28
CA LYS A 5 -67.92 11.18 -16.68
C LYS A 5 -67.05 10.20 -17.52
N ILE A 6 -67.14 10.19 -18.86
CA ILE A 6 -66.26 10.87 -19.86
C ILE A 6 -64.77 10.65 -19.53
N ALA A 7 -64.06 9.67 -20.11
CA ALA A 7 -63.44 9.59 -21.46
C ALA A 7 -62.15 10.41 -21.65
N PHE A 8 -61.32 10.00 -22.63
CA PHE A 8 -60.00 10.49 -23.07
C PHE A 8 -58.78 9.81 -22.40
N GLY A 9 -57.83 9.21 -23.13
CA GLY A 9 -57.65 9.12 -24.57
C GLY A 9 -56.26 8.56 -24.92
N LEU A 10 -56.20 8.06 -26.16
CA LEU A 10 -55.04 7.96 -27.05
C LEU A 10 -53.82 7.09 -26.67
N ALA A 11 -53.74 5.96 -27.38
CA ALA A 11 -52.50 5.32 -27.77
C ALA A 11 -51.64 6.24 -28.65
N MET A 12 -50.31 6.25 -28.45
CA MET A 12 -49.37 6.59 -29.53
C MET A 12 -48.01 5.92 -29.31
N CYS A 13 -47.56 5.22 -30.36
CA CYS A 13 -46.24 4.62 -30.53
C CYS A 13 -45.09 5.61 -30.31
N SER A 14 -43.99 5.16 -29.70
CA SER A 14 -42.64 5.52 -30.17
C SER A 14 -41.59 4.56 -29.60
N ALA A 15 -41.12 3.68 -30.46
CA ALA A 15 -39.89 2.94 -30.29
C ALA A 15 -38.70 3.89 -30.52
N VAL A 16 -37.92 4.16 -29.47
CA VAL A 16 -36.54 4.64 -29.57
C VAL A 16 -35.75 3.97 -28.44
N LEU A 17 -35.28 2.75 -28.67
CA LEU A 17 -34.20 2.16 -27.88
C LEU A 17 -32.90 2.80 -28.39
N LEU A 18 -32.55 3.94 -27.79
CA LEU A 18 -31.25 4.59 -27.98
C LEU A 18 -30.16 3.64 -27.47
N ALA A 19 -29.33 3.16 -28.40
CA ALA A 19 -28.04 2.57 -28.09
C ALA A 19 -27.20 3.64 -27.36
N LEU A 20 -27.02 3.49 -26.05
CA LEU A 20 -26.02 4.24 -25.31
C LEU A 20 -24.64 3.77 -25.78
N PRO A 21 -23.80 4.62 -26.39
CA PRO A 21 -22.39 4.30 -26.52
C PRO A 21 -21.84 4.20 -25.09
N VAL A 22 -21.31 3.03 -24.75
CA VAL A 22 -20.46 2.86 -23.58
C VAL A 22 -19.25 3.76 -23.80
N LEU A 23 -19.32 5.00 -23.31
CA LEU A 23 -18.13 5.81 -23.12
C LEU A 23 -17.29 5.06 -22.09
N SER A 24 -16.29 4.33 -22.57
CA SER A 24 -15.13 3.96 -21.76
C SER A 24 -14.47 5.27 -21.32
N ALA A 25 -14.96 5.84 -20.22
CA ALA A 25 -14.27 6.90 -19.52
C ALA A 25 -12.94 6.30 -19.08
N THR A 26 -11.87 6.59 -19.82
CA THR A 26 -10.51 6.46 -19.32
C THR A 26 -10.38 7.47 -18.20
N VAL A 27 -10.77 7.07 -16.98
CA VAL A 27 -10.55 7.89 -15.80
C VAL A 27 -9.05 8.12 -15.76
N PRO A 28 -8.57 9.38 -15.87
CA PRO A 28 -7.14 9.62 -15.73
C PRO A 28 -6.75 9.09 -14.34
N VAL A 29 -5.73 8.23 -14.30
CA VAL A 29 -5.16 7.79 -13.04
C VAL A 29 -4.76 9.06 -12.32
N ALA A 30 -5.49 9.43 -11.27
CA ALA A 30 -5.18 10.60 -10.49
C ALA A 30 -3.75 10.41 -9.97
N ARG A 31 -2.82 11.23 -10.47
CA ARG A 31 -1.43 11.19 -10.02
C ARG A 31 -1.38 11.87 -8.66
N ALA A 32 -1.57 11.09 -7.61
CA ALA A 32 -1.36 11.54 -6.24
C ALA A 32 0.13 11.71 -5.89
N TYR A 33 1.03 11.47 -6.87
CA TYR A 33 2.46 11.23 -6.67
C TYR A 33 3.29 11.92 -7.75
N GLY A 34 4.56 12.19 -7.45
CA GLY A 34 5.47 12.96 -8.28
C GLY A 34 5.58 12.45 -9.73
N SER A 35 6.02 13.32 -10.63
CA SER A 35 6.19 12.98 -12.04
C SER A 35 7.41 12.09 -12.34
N ALA A 36 8.16 11.68 -11.31
CA ALA A 36 9.35 10.87 -11.44
C ALA A 36 9.15 9.40 -11.00
N ALA A 37 8.04 9.10 -10.31
CA ALA A 37 7.80 7.79 -9.70
C ALA A 37 7.67 6.69 -10.77
N LEU A 38 8.58 5.72 -10.73
CA LEU A 38 8.55 4.51 -11.57
C LEU A 38 7.80 3.37 -10.89
N TRP A 39 7.87 3.31 -9.56
CA TRP A 39 7.27 2.25 -8.76
C TRP A 39 6.53 2.82 -7.57
N GLN A 40 5.42 2.17 -7.24
CA GLN A 40 4.72 2.39 -5.98
C GLN A 40 4.49 1.08 -5.26
N VAL A 41 4.68 1.12 -3.97
CA VAL A 41 4.55 -0.01 -3.08
C VAL A 41 3.57 0.35 -1.98
N ALA A 42 2.64 -0.55 -1.70
CA ALA A 42 1.85 -0.53 -0.49
C ALA A 42 2.05 -1.86 0.25
N VAL A 43 2.37 -1.81 1.53
CA VAL A 43 2.49 -2.97 2.40
C VAL A 43 1.45 -2.85 3.50
N SER A 44 0.75 -3.94 3.79
CA SER A 44 -0.14 -4.05 4.94
C SER A 44 0.11 -5.37 5.66
N GLN A 45 0.43 -5.30 6.94
CA GLN A 45 0.74 -6.43 7.78
C GLN A 45 -0.08 -6.35 9.06
N ASN A 46 -0.50 -7.51 9.54
CA ASN A 46 -1.10 -7.68 10.85
C ASN A 46 -0.67 -9.04 11.39
N CYS A 47 -0.21 -9.06 12.64
CA CYS A 47 0.14 -10.27 13.37
C CYS A 47 -0.47 -10.17 14.77
N ASN A 48 -1.67 -10.71 14.94
CA ASN A 48 -2.40 -10.67 16.22
C ASN A 48 -2.63 -12.06 16.84
N SER A 49 -2.09 -13.12 16.23
CA SER A 49 -2.16 -14.48 16.75
C SER A 49 -1.06 -14.73 17.78
N PRO A 50 -1.33 -14.82 19.09
CA PRO A 50 -0.26 -14.88 20.10
C PRO A 50 0.62 -16.13 19.99
N SER A 51 0.06 -17.26 19.59
CA SER A 51 0.80 -18.51 19.41
C SER A 51 1.78 -18.48 18.23
N PHE A 52 1.63 -17.52 17.31
CA PHE A 52 2.47 -17.42 16.10
C PHE A 52 3.34 -16.16 16.12
N CYS A 53 2.77 -15.05 16.56
CA CYS A 53 3.37 -13.73 16.50
C CYS A 53 4.22 -13.38 17.72
N THR A 54 4.28 -14.21 18.77
CA THR A 54 5.07 -13.86 19.97
C THR A 54 6.57 -13.95 19.66
N PRO A 55 7.37 -12.90 19.98
CA PRO A 55 7.02 -11.75 20.84
C PRO A 55 6.53 -10.49 20.10
N PHE A 56 6.48 -10.50 18.77
CA PHE A 56 6.15 -9.35 17.92
C PHE A 56 4.70 -9.38 17.41
N GLN A 57 3.77 -8.97 18.28
CA GLN A 57 2.38 -8.75 17.88
C GLN A 57 2.19 -7.31 17.44
N GLY A 58 1.33 -7.10 16.44
CA GLY A 58 1.14 -5.75 15.94
C GLY A 58 0.58 -5.65 14.54
N GLY A 59 0.64 -4.45 14.01
CA GLY A 59 0.35 -4.14 12.62
C GLY A 59 1.42 -3.23 12.04
N PHE A 60 1.55 -3.28 10.72
CA PHE A 60 2.43 -2.39 9.97
C PHE A 60 1.77 -2.00 8.66
N TRP A 61 1.91 -0.73 8.30
CA TRP A 61 1.54 -0.21 7.00
C TRP A 61 2.70 0.61 6.45
N LEU A 62 2.96 0.46 5.15
CA LEU A 62 3.97 1.23 4.43
C LEU A 62 3.40 1.64 3.09
N TRP A 63 3.66 2.88 2.72
CA TRP A 63 3.71 3.29 1.34
C TRP A 63 5.14 3.69 0.98
N ALA A 64 5.59 3.34 -0.21
CA ALA A 64 6.88 3.79 -0.74
C ALA A 64 6.79 4.02 -2.25
N GLU A 65 7.62 4.93 -2.75
CA GLU A 65 7.85 5.11 -4.17
C GLU A 65 9.35 5.14 -4.51
N PHE A 66 9.65 4.80 -5.75
CA PHE A 66 11.00 4.79 -6.29
C PHE A 66 11.02 5.56 -7.61
N ASP A 67 11.85 6.61 -7.66
CA ASP A 67 11.90 7.58 -8.73
C ASP A 67 12.94 7.25 -9.80
N SER A 68 12.71 7.75 -11.01
CA SER A 68 13.56 7.53 -12.18
C SER A 68 14.98 8.11 -12.10
N ASP A 69 15.22 9.06 -11.21
CA ASP A 69 16.53 9.65 -10.95
C ASP A 69 17.31 8.92 -9.85
N GLY A 70 16.76 7.83 -9.32
CA GLY A 70 17.38 7.00 -8.28
C GLY A 70 17.04 7.41 -6.85
N THR A 71 16.17 8.40 -6.64
CA THR A 71 15.65 8.75 -5.31
C THR A 71 14.32 8.03 -5.01
N GLY A 72 13.72 8.32 -3.87
CA GLY A 72 12.36 7.91 -3.56
C GLY A 72 11.95 8.35 -2.16
N ASP A 73 10.69 8.07 -1.83
CA ASP A 73 10.13 8.39 -0.53
C ASP A 73 9.42 7.17 0.06
N ALA A 74 9.39 7.08 1.38
CA ALA A 74 8.57 6.10 2.06
C ALA A 74 7.91 6.67 3.32
N THR A 75 6.71 6.20 3.63
CA THR A 75 5.98 6.55 4.84
C THR A 75 5.44 5.27 5.45
N GLY A 76 5.91 4.96 6.65
CA GLY A 76 5.54 3.76 7.39
C GLY A 76 4.91 4.09 8.73
N THR A 77 4.01 3.24 9.19
CA THR A 77 3.53 3.25 10.57
C THR A 77 3.42 1.83 11.08
N GLY A 78 3.86 1.61 12.30
CA GLY A 78 3.79 0.33 13.00
C GLY A 78 3.07 0.49 14.32
N CYS A 79 2.49 -0.58 14.82
CA CYS A 79 1.98 -0.65 16.18
C CYS A 79 2.38 -2.00 16.76
N GLY A 80 3.29 -2.01 17.74
CA GLY A 80 3.66 -3.22 18.48
C GLY A 80 2.88 -3.32 19.79
N HIS A 81 2.24 -4.46 20.04
CA HIS A 81 1.49 -4.73 21.27
C HIS A 81 2.13 -5.90 22.03
N LEU A 82 2.01 -5.87 23.37
CA LEU A 82 2.60 -6.86 24.28
C LEU A 82 4.14 -6.90 24.32
N VAL A 83 4.79 -5.94 23.65
CA VAL A 83 6.18 -5.57 23.93
C VAL A 83 6.19 -4.75 25.24
N ALA A 84 7.21 -4.95 26.08
CA ALA A 84 7.30 -4.22 27.36
C ALA A 84 7.28 -2.71 27.12
N ALA A 85 6.46 -1.98 27.89
CA ALA A 85 6.32 -0.54 27.75
C ALA A 85 7.68 0.17 27.81
N GLY A 86 7.93 1.09 26.86
CA GLY A 86 9.20 1.81 26.73
C GLY A 86 10.35 1.01 26.09
N SER A 87 10.10 -0.23 25.65
CA SER A 87 11.07 -0.98 24.83
C SER A 87 10.96 -0.57 23.34
N PRO A 88 12.05 -0.69 22.57
CA PRO A 88 12.00 -0.50 21.11
C PRO A 88 10.90 -1.33 20.46
N GLY A 89 10.05 -0.69 19.64
CA GLY A 89 8.90 -1.33 18.97
C GLY A 89 7.66 -1.57 19.84
N ALA A 90 7.59 -1.01 21.04
CA ALA A 90 6.36 -0.97 21.84
C ALA A 90 5.50 0.25 21.47
N GLY A 91 4.20 0.04 21.26
CA GLY A 91 3.26 1.12 20.96
C GLY A 91 3.23 1.48 19.46
N ALA A 92 2.68 2.66 19.17
CA ALA A 92 2.53 3.16 17.81
C ALA A 92 3.74 4.01 17.41
N ASP A 93 4.33 3.67 16.26
CA ASP A 93 5.48 4.35 15.68
C ASP A 93 5.16 4.79 14.25
N HIS A 94 5.83 5.87 13.81
CA HIS A 94 5.72 6.40 12.47
C HIS A 94 7.12 6.74 11.94
N PHE A 95 7.34 6.55 10.65
CA PHE A 95 8.53 7.07 9.98
C PHE A 95 8.24 7.60 8.60
N ASN A 96 9.03 8.61 8.21
CA ASN A 96 9.19 9.02 6.81
C ASN A 96 10.65 8.76 6.42
N ALA A 97 10.88 8.17 5.26
CA ALA A 97 12.21 7.94 4.71
C ALA A 97 12.38 8.73 3.42
N ASP A 98 13.52 9.40 3.33
CA ASP A 98 14.03 10.08 2.14
C ASP A 98 15.16 9.20 1.58
N ILE A 99 14.88 8.57 0.44
CA ILE A 99 15.75 7.60 -0.23
C ILE A 99 16.60 8.36 -1.25
N GLN A 100 17.92 8.28 -1.07
CA GLN A 100 18.90 8.99 -1.92
C GLN A 100 19.58 8.06 -2.94
N GLY A 101 19.14 6.81 -2.99
CA GLY A 101 19.65 5.79 -3.91
C GLY A 101 18.85 4.51 -3.78
N TRP A 102 18.41 3.94 -4.89
CA TRP A 102 17.82 2.59 -4.94
C TRP A 102 18.27 1.82 -6.18
N THR A 103 18.11 0.51 -6.14
CA THR A 103 18.35 -0.37 -7.29
C THR A 103 17.51 -1.63 -7.19
N VAL A 104 17.50 -2.44 -8.25
CA VAL A 104 16.90 -3.76 -8.28
C VAL A 104 18.00 -4.80 -8.48
N MET A 105 18.03 -5.81 -7.62
CA MET A 105 19.00 -6.88 -7.67
C MET A 105 18.43 -8.15 -7.01
N PRO A 106 19.07 -9.33 -7.16
CA PRO A 106 18.61 -10.54 -6.49
C PRO A 106 18.52 -10.36 -4.96
N GLY A 107 17.42 -10.81 -4.35
CA GLY A 107 17.15 -10.58 -2.94
C GLY A 107 16.17 -11.58 -2.33
N SER A 108 15.56 -11.20 -1.21
CA SER A 108 14.81 -12.10 -0.32
C SER A 108 13.36 -12.40 -0.74
N ALA A 109 12.77 -11.65 -1.66
CA ALA A 109 11.36 -11.75 -2.04
C ALA A 109 11.19 -11.86 -3.56
N GLY A 110 11.28 -13.09 -4.07
CA GLY A 110 11.25 -13.37 -5.51
C GLY A 110 12.63 -13.29 -6.17
N PRO A 111 12.71 -13.31 -7.52
CA PRO A 111 13.99 -13.31 -8.22
C PRO A 111 14.76 -11.99 -8.11
N LEU A 112 14.05 -10.87 -7.88
CA LEU A 112 14.60 -9.53 -7.73
C LEU A 112 13.81 -8.77 -6.66
N THR A 113 14.50 -7.99 -5.83
CA THR A 113 13.89 -7.08 -4.85
C THR A 113 14.40 -5.66 -5.02
N PHE A 114 13.67 -4.69 -4.46
CA PHE A 114 14.18 -3.34 -4.32
C PHE A 114 15.22 -3.29 -3.20
N PHE A 115 16.35 -2.65 -3.48
CA PHE A 115 17.37 -2.33 -2.50
C PHE A 115 17.50 -0.83 -2.33
N VAL A 116 17.57 -0.37 -1.09
CA VAL A 116 17.93 1.02 -0.77
C VAL A 116 19.43 1.13 -0.57
N LEU A 117 20.05 2.09 -1.25
CA LEU A 117 21.49 2.32 -1.28
C LEU A 117 21.95 3.47 -0.40
N GLY A 118 21.01 4.31 0.06
CA GLY A 118 21.30 5.44 0.94
C GLY A 118 20.05 6.27 1.21
N GLY A 119 20.13 7.12 2.22
CA GLY A 119 19.04 8.01 2.63
C GLY A 119 18.96 8.20 4.14
N THR A 120 17.88 8.81 4.58
CA THR A 120 17.58 9.01 6.00
C THR A 120 16.14 8.60 6.32
N MET A 121 15.88 8.26 7.57
CA MET A 121 14.54 8.06 8.10
C MET A 121 14.31 8.96 9.31
N THR A 122 13.15 9.58 9.36
CA THR A 122 12.69 10.41 10.48
C THR A 122 11.62 9.65 11.24
N LEU A 123 11.91 9.31 12.49
CA LEU A 123 11.06 8.55 13.39
C LEU A 123 10.22 9.51 14.25
N THR A 124 8.93 9.23 14.39
CA THR A 124 7.97 10.00 15.21
C THR A 124 7.11 9.06 16.04
N GLY A 125 6.71 9.47 17.25
CA GLY A 125 5.64 8.81 18.02
C GLY A 125 6.10 7.82 19.11
N HIS A 126 7.35 7.37 19.08
CA HIS A 126 7.82 6.27 19.95
C HIS A 126 7.72 6.53 21.46
N THR A 127 7.82 7.79 21.91
CA THR A 127 7.80 8.16 23.34
C THR A 127 7.25 9.56 23.62
N GLY A 128 6.54 10.18 22.66
CA GLY A 128 6.08 11.58 22.76
C GLY A 128 7.18 12.64 22.69
N GLY A 129 8.43 12.24 22.41
CA GLY A 129 9.55 13.15 22.13
C GLY A 129 9.50 13.76 20.72
N PRO A 130 10.38 14.74 20.42
CA PRO A 130 10.49 15.32 19.09
C PRO A 130 10.93 14.26 18.06
N PRO A 131 10.63 14.46 16.76
CA PRO A 131 11.11 13.55 15.71
C PRO A 131 12.64 13.41 15.71
N VAL A 132 13.12 12.21 15.39
CA VAL A 132 14.55 11.90 15.30
C VAL A 132 14.88 11.40 13.90
N THR A 133 15.85 12.03 13.24
CA THR A 133 16.33 11.62 11.93
C THR A 133 17.63 10.83 12.06
N VAL A 134 17.67 9.65 11.45
CA VAL A 134 18.83 8.74 11.44
C VAL A 134 19.12 8.28 10.00
N PRO A 135 20.37 7.92 9.66
CA PRO A 135 20.66 7.34 8.35
C PRO A 135 19.96 5.99 8.17
N ILE A 136 19.54 5.67 6.95
CA ILE A 136 19.04 4.34 6.60
C ILE A 136 20.22 3.36 6.65
N GLY A 137 20.05 2.24 7.35
CA GLY A 137 21.06 1.19 7.41
C GLY A 137 20.48 -0.14 7.91
N PRO A 138 21.16 -1.27 7.63
CA PRO A 138 22.42 -1.40 6.88
C PRO A 138 22.26 -1.12 5.38
N LEU A 139 23.35 -0.82 4.66
CA LEU A 139 23.34 -0.57 3.21
C LEU A 139 24.27 -1.57 2.48
N PRO A 140 23.87 -2.08 1.28
CA PRO A 140 22.56 -1.90 0.67
C PRO A 140 21.48 -2.65 1.46
N LEU A 141 20.34 -2.00 1.69
CA LEU A 141 19.21 -2.57 2.44
C LEU A 141 18.30 -3.33 1.48
N ASP A 142 18.24 -4.65 1.59
CA ASP A 142 17.18 -5.42 0.96
C ASP A 142 15.85 -5.08 1.64
N THR A 143 14.90 -4.54 0.86
CA THR A 143 13.60 -4.16 1.40
C THR A 143 12.67 -5.36 1.62
N GLY A 144 12.98 -6.51 1.04
CA GLY A 144 12.07 -7.67 1.01
C GLY A 144 10.81 -7.44 0.18
N ILE A 145 10.79 -6.39 -0.66
CA ILE A 145 9.69 -6.10 -1.57
C ILE A 145 10.06 -6.63 -2.97
N PRO A 146 9.24 -7.50 -3.58
CA PRO A 146 9.45 -7.95 -4.95
C PRO A 146 9.53 -6.78 -5.94
N ALA A 147 10.57 -6.74 -6.77
CA ALA A 147 10.75 -5.71 -7.79
C ALA A 147 10.00 -6.02 -9.09
N VAL A 148 8.72 -6.35 -8.95
CA VAL A 148 7.82 -6.68 -10.06
C VAL A 148 6.40 -6.28 -9.70
N ALA A 149 5.68 -5.70 -10.65
CA ALA A 149 4.29 -5.29 -10.43
C ALA A 149 3.41 -6.51 -10.11
N GLY A 150 2.57 -6.40 -9.09
CA GLY A 150 1.74 -7.51 -8.64
C GLY A 150 1.12 -7.29 -7.26
N HIS A 151 0.37 -8.30 -6.82
CA HIS A 151 -0.22 -8.38 -5.49
C HIS A 151 0.26 -9.68 -4.84
N PHE A 152 1.01 -9.55 -3.76
CA PHE A 152 1.72 -10.63 -3.09
C PHE A 152 1.18 -10.85 -1.70
N THR A 153 1.07 -12.12 -1.31
CA THR A 153 0.62 -12.56 0.00
C THR A 153 1.80 -13.02 0.86
N ALA A 154 1.53 -13.36 2.13
CA ALA A 154 2.49 -14.02 3.01
C ALA A 154 3.07 -15.30 2.37
N PHE A 155 2.29 -16.04 1.58
CA PHE A 155 2.78 -17.25 0.92
C PHE A 155 3.79 -16.91 -0.17
N ASP A 156 3.50 -15.89 -0.99
CA ASP A 156 4.36 -15.50 -2.10
C ASP A 156 5.71 -14.95 -1.65
N VAL A 157 5.72 -14.23 -0.51
CA VAL A 157 6.91 -13.52 0.00
C VAL A 157 7.65 -14.30 1.07
N LEU A 158 6.92 -14.96 1.98
CA LEU A 158 7.48 -15.62 3.17
C LEU A 158 7.32 -17.15 3.14
N GLY A 159 6.64 -17.71 2.14
CA GLY A 159 6.57 -19.16 1.92
C GLY A 159 5.62 -19.92 2.86
N PHE A 160 4.74 -19.24 3.60
CA PHE A 160 3.77 -19.89 4.49
C PHE A 160 2.34 -19.42 4.27
N ASN A 161 1.39 -20.32 4.53
CA ASN A 161 -0.02 -19.97 4.60
C ASN A 161 -0.31 -19.34 5.97
N PRO A 162 -0.76 -18.07 6.02
CA PRO A 162 -0.91 -17.39 7.29
C PRO A 162 -2.05 -18.00 8.11
N PRO A 163 -1.84 -18.30 9.40
CA PRO A 163 -2.93 -18.74 10.27
C PRO A 163 -3.91 -17.59 10.52
N PRO A 164 -5.11 -17.87 11.07
CA PRO A 164 -6.05 -16.83 11.48
C PRO A 164 -5.36 -15.79 12.37
N GLY A 165 -5.59 -14.51 12.05
CA GLY A 165 -4.97 -13.40 12.77
C GLY A 165 -3.62 -12.95 12.24
N VAL A 166 -3.12 -13.57 11.17
CA VAL A 166 -1.91 -13.15 10.47
C VAL A 166 -2.26 -12.74 9.04
N SER A 167 -1.76 -11.60 8.59
CA SER A 167 -1.84 -11.17 7.20
C SER A 167 -0.58 -10.41 6.83
N PHE A 168 -0.12 -10.62 5.61
CA PHE A 168 0.96 -9.87 4.99
C PHE A 168 0.60 -9.72 3.53
N ILE A 169 0.46 -8.49 3.08
CA ILE A 169 0.07 -8.15 1.72
C ILE A 169 1.02 -7.06 1.21
N ILE A 170 1.55 -7.26 0.01
CA ILE A 170 2.30 -6.24 -0.73
C ILE A 170 1.59 -6.02 -2.05
N GLN A 171 1.32 -4.76 -2.39
CA GLN A 171 0.95 -4.35 -3.73
C GLN A 171 2.10 -3.55 -4.33
N VAL A 172 2.58 -3.96 -5.50
CA VAL A 172 3.59 -3.26 -6.27
C VAL A 172 2.98 -2.83 -7.60
N VAL A 173 3.10 -1.55 -7.92
CA VAL A 173 2.60 -0.97 -9.17
C VAL A 173 3.77 -0.35 -9.91
N SER A 174 3.94 -0.72 -11.17
CA SER A 174 4.78 0.06 -12.09
C SER A 174 3.96 1.22 -12.62
N VAL A 175 4.47 2.43 -12.44
CA VAL A 175 3.82 3.66 -12.88
C VAL A 175 4.54 4.14 -14.13
N ALA A 176 4.24 3.50 -15.26
CA ALA A 176 4.80 3.89 -16.55
C ALA A 176 4.41 5.34 -16.88
N HIS A 177 5.39 6.12 -17.31
CA HIS A 177 5.22 7.46 -17.86
C HIS A 177 5.12 7.41 -19.38
#